data_AF-A0A9P0CA21-F1
#
_entry.id   AF-A0A9P0CA21-F1
#
_cell.length_a   1.000
_cell.length_b   1.000
_cell.length_c   1.000
_cell.angle_alpha   90.00
_cell.angle_beta   90.00
_cell.angle_gamma   90.00
#
_symmetry.space_group_name_H-M   'P 1'
#
loop_
_entity.id
_entity.type
_entity.pdbx_description
1 polymer ?
#
loop_
_entity_poly.entity_id
_entity_poly.type
_entity_poly.pdbx_seq_one_letter_code
_entity_poly.pdbx_strand_id
1 'polypeptide(L)'
;MTTSRELIMVNNWNNSYNNLSCNKAVSNNNRLLTDLVDKGRKDLREDEKSKKDCIIHLREWVKQNPDIENCPTDDLFLLRFLRVKKFSLHMAQQTLLKYLNFKKKFRHFMYNMDCEDPNVSQIIDNGYLFVSPYRDSCGRRVIIYDLSKFDLNKFSGVDMAKVHVITYETLLEDETNQVLGFNHVGNVSGASMNHVPLFTVSDFAYMVRWGEQSIPMRHKEINVLNLPSVIKFVYDFAVSLASEKMKSRVFIHGSLDQLHKRVERECLPLEFGGKMPAKEMIKLWKTEMELKRKRLLSFDDMNLLSDRGIIRRRKPPAQDDTGTGSLPGSFRKLELD
;
A
#
# COMPACT_ATOMS: atom_id res chain seq x y z
N MET A 1 22.06 -27.75 8.45
CA MET A 1 20.63 -27.64 8.06
C MET A 1 20.13 -26.30 8.56
N THR A 2 20.33 -25.28 7.74
CA THR A 2 20.07 -23.87 8.07
C THR A 2 18.80 -23.46 7.34
N THR A 3 17.80 -23.03 8.10
CA THR A 3 16.42 -22.82 7.64
C THR A 3 16.30 -21.58 6.75
N SER A 4 15.42 -21.65 5.76
CA SER A 4 15.14 -20.67 4.69
C SER A 4 14.75 -19.25 5.14
N ARG A 5 14.88 -18.91 6.44
CA ARG A 5 14.64 -17.57 7.00
C ARG A 5 15.82 -16.61 6.83
N GLU A 6 17.05 -17.11 6.71
CA GLU A 6 18.24 -16.23 6.57
C GLU A 6 18.38 -15.61 5.17
N LEU A 7 17.67 -16.11 4.15
CA LEU A 7 17.65 -15.53 2.80
C LEU A 7 16.70 -14.33 2.67
N ILE A 8 15.77 -14.11 3.60
CA ILE A 8 14.70 -13.10 3.48
C ILE A 8 15.14 -11.73 4.06
N MET A 9 16.22 -11.68 4.86
CA MET A 9 16.81 -10.44 5.35
C MET A 9 17.90 -9.87 4.41
N VAL A 10 18.21 -10.55 3.31
CA VAL A 10 19.31 -10.19 2.39
C VAL A 10 18.74 -9.66 1.07
N ASN A 11 18.04 -8.53 1.12
CA ASN A 11 17.98 -7.66 -0.05
C ASN A 11 19.15 -6.67 0.01
N ASN A 12 20.37 -7.22 -0.13
CA ASN A 12 21.59 -6.46 -0.45
C ASN A 12 21.55 -6.05 -1.94
N TRP A 13 20.65 -5.13 -2.30
CA TRP A 13 20.56 -4.57 -3.66
C TRP A 13 21.46 -3.34 -3.86
N ASN A 14 22.49 -3.19 -3.01
CA ASN A 14 23.55 -2.19 -3.13
C ASN A 14 24.93 -2.80 -3.47
N ASN A 15 25.03 -4.12 -3.71
CA ASN A 15 26.31 -4.81 -3.72
C ASN A 15 26.78 -5.37 -5.06
N SER A 16 26.09 -5.11 -6.18
CA SER A 16 26.61 -5.47 -7.50
C SER A 16 27.48 -4.35 -8.06
N TYR A 17 28.55 -3.98 -7.36
CA TYR A 17 29.83 -3.45 -7.86
C TYR A 17 30.81 -3.37 -6.66
N ASN A 18 31.89 -4.16 -6.72
CA ASN A 18 33.08 -4.22 -5.83
C ASN A 18 33.08 -5.22 -4.64
N ASN A 19 33.84 -6.30 -4.83
CA ASN A 19 34.24 -7.30 -3.83
C ASN A 19 35.26 -6.76 -2.81
N LEU A 20 34.85 -5.87 -1.88
CA LEU A 20 35.73 -5.40 -0.79
C LEU A 20 35.02 -4.91 0.51
N SER A 21 33.76 -5.27 0.79
CA SER A 21 32.95 -4.54 1.80
C SER A 21 32.11 -5.37 2.81
N CYS A 22 32.56 -6.56 3.23
CA CYS A 22 31.79 -7.40 4.17
C CYS A 22 31.48 -6.70 5.53
N ASN A 23 32.45 -5.99 6.12
CA ASN A 23 32.26 -5.31 7.43
C ASN A 23 31.39 -4.05 7.36
N LYS A 24 31.39 -3.32 6.23
CA LYS A 24 30.53 -2.13 6.04
C LYS A 24 29.07 -2.52 5.78
N ALA A 25 28.84 -3.63 5.08
CA ALA A 25 27.49 -4.14 4.83
C ALA A 25 26.79 -4.59 6.12
N VAL A 26 27.50 -5.30 7.01
CA VAL A 26 26.95 -5.76 8.31
C VAL A 26 26.62 -4.57 9.24
N SER A 27 27.50 -3.56 9.31
CA SER A 27 27.27 -2.36 10.12
C SER A 27 26.07 -1.52 9.63
N ASN A 28 25.93 -1.36 8.31
CA ASN A 28 24.78 -0.66 7.72
C ASN A 28 23.46 -1.42 7.93
N ASN A 29 23.48 -2.76 7.87
CA ASN A 29 22.29 -3.58 8.11
C ASN A 29 21.81 -3.49 9.55
N ASN A 30 22.71 -3.53 10.54
CA ASN A 30 22.35 -3.38 11.94
C ASN A 30 21.75 -2.00 12.22
N ARG A 31 22.29 -0.93 11.65
CA ARG A 31 21.75 0.43 11.79
C ARG A 31 20.35 0.56 11.19
N LEU A 32 20.11 0.01 10.00
CA LEU A 32 18.78 0.00 9.37
C LEU A 32 17.75 -0.76 10.20
N LEU A 33 18.12 -1.90 10.79
CA LEU A 33 17.25 -2.67 11.68
C LEU A 33 16.90 -1.88 12.94
N THR A 34 17.89 -1.23 13.57
CA THR A 34 17.64 -0.37 14.75
C THR A 34 16.73 0.80 14.41
N ASP A 35 16.99 1.51 13.30
CA ASP A 35 16.16 2.63 12.84
C ASP A 35 14.72 2.18 12.52
N LEU A 36 14.55 0.97 11.99
CA LEU A 36 13.23 0.39 11.70
C LEU A 36 12.45 0.07 12.97
N VAL A 37 13.10 -0.56 13.97
CA VAL A 37 12.49 -0.85 15.27
C VAL A 37 12.10 0.44 15.98
N ASP A 38 12.98 1.44 15.97
CA ASP A 38 12.69 2.74 16.58
C ASP A 38 11.55 3.48 15.88
N LYS A 39 11.50 3.44 14.54
CA LYS A 39 10.35 3.97 13.78
C LYS A 39 9.07 3.20 14.11
N GLY A 40 9.11 1.87 14.18
CA GLY A 40 7.96 1.04 14.58
C GLY A 40 7.42 1.45 15.96
N ARG A 41 8.31 1.55 16.96
CA ARG A 41 7.95 1.99 18.31
C ARG A 41 7.35 3.39 18.33
N LYS A 42 8.00 4.37 17.71
CA LYS A 42 7.59 5.79 17.74
C LYS A 42 6.33 6.07 16.92
N ASP A 43 6.29 5.61 15.66
CA ASP A 43 5.20 5.94 14.72
C ASP A 43 3.98 5.03 14.89
N LEU A 44 4.20 3.77 15.27
CA LEU A 44 3.19 2.71 15.24
C LEU A 44 2.83 2.18 16.62
N ARG A 45 3.59 2.51 17.67
CA ARG A 45 3.45 1.87 18.99
C ARG A 45 3.70 0.36 18.93
N GLU A 46 4.62 -0.04 18.06
CA GLU A 46 5.09 -1.42 17.93
C GLU A 46 6.22 -1.66 18.94
N ASP A 47 5.95 -2.42 20.00
CA ASP A 47 6.95 -2.99 20.88
C ASP A 47 6.86 -4.52 20.86
N GLU A 48 7.89 -5.22 21.32
CA GLU A 48 7.96 -6.69 21.23
C GLU A 48 6.79 -7.39 21.94
N LYS A 49 6.31 -6.84 23.05
CA LYS A 49 5.20 -7.43 23.80
C LYS A 49 3.88 -7.15 23.07
N SER A 50 3.59 -5.89 22.76
CA SER A 50 2.35 -5.52 22.05
C SER A 50 2.25 -6.19 20.69
N LYS A 51 3.37 -6.37 19.97
CA LYS A 51 3.42 -7.08 18.70
C LYS A 51 2.92 -8.52 18.84
N LYS A 52 3.49 -9.28 19.79
CA LYS A 52 3.12 -10.69 20.03
C LYS A 52 1.66 -10.79 20.47
N ASP A 53 1.25 -9.99 21.45
CA ASP A 53 -0.10 -10.04 22.02
C ASP A 53 -1.16 -9.69 20.96
N CYS A 54 -0.96 -8.62 20.20
CA CYS A 54 -1.92 -8.18 19.18
C CYS A 54 -2.02 -9.14 18.00
N ILE A 55 -0.92 -9.78 17.59
CA ILE A 55 -0.96 -10.83 16.55
C ILE A 55 -1.80 -12.01 17.05
N ILE A 56 -1.57 -12.49 18.28
CA ILE A 56 -2.32 -13.61 18.87
C ILE A 56 -3.82 -13.27 18.92
N HIS A 57 -4.17 -12.10 19.46
CA HIS A 57 -5.57 -11.70 19.58
C HIS A 57 -6.24 -11.47 18.22
N LEU A 58 -5.57 -10.88 17.24
CA LEU A 58 -6.14 -10.69 15.91
C LEU A 58 -6.33 -12.03 15.19
N ARG A 59 -5.36 -12.94 15.31
CA ARG A 59 -5.46 -14.30 14.77
C ARG A 59 -6.64 -15.06 15.37
N GLU A 60 -6.77 -15.04 16.69
CA GLU A 60 -7.86 -15.74 17.37
C GLU A 60 -9.22 -15.16 16.98
N TRP A 61 -9.31 -13.83 16.92
CA TRP A 61 -10.52 -13.15 16.46
C TRP A 61 -10.88 -13.54 15.01
N VAL A 62 -9.91 -13.66 14.09
CA VAL A 62 -10.18 -14.12 12.72
C VAL A 62 -10.77 -15.53 12.72
N LYS A 63 -10.23 -16.45 13.53
CA LYS A 63 -10.71 -17.85 13.62
C LYS A 63 -12.12 -17.95 14.21
N GLN A 64 -12.44 -17.10 15.18
CA GLN A 64 -13.73 -17.11 15.88
C GLN A 64 -14.81 -16.33 15.13
N ASN A 65 -14.46 -15.52 14.14
CA ASN A 65 -15.42 -14.70 13.41
C ASN A 65 -16.15 -15.52 12.34
N PRO A 66 -17.46 -15.81 12.50
CA PRO A 66 -18.20 -16.67 11.57
C PRO A 66 -18.42 -16.02 10.20
N ASP A 67 -18.12 -14.73 10.04
CA ASP A 67 -18.27 -14.01 8.78
C ASP A 67 -17.00 -14.04 7.92
N ILE A 68 -15.87 -14.53 8.44
CA ILE A 68 -14.58 -14.59 7.74
C ILE A 68 -14.28 -16.05 7.38
N GLU A 69 -13.91 -16.27 6.12
CA GLU A 69 -13.56 -17.60 5.60
C GLU A 69 -12.19 -17.56 4.92
N ASN A 70 -11.36 -18.58 5.19
CA ASN A 70 -10.04 -18.80 4.57
C ASN A 70 -9.09 -17.59 4.59
N CYS A 71 -9.22 -16.71 5.58
CA CYS A 71 -8.35 -15.54 5.71
C CYS A 71 -6.95 -15.96 6.21
N PRO A 72 -5.86 -15.50 5.56
CA PRO A 72 -4.51 -15.74 6.04
C PRO A 72 -4.31 -15.20 7.46
N THR A 73 -3.61 -15.96 8.30
CA THR A 73 -3.35 -15.59 9.71
C THR A 73 -1.88 -15.69 10.11
N ASP A 74 -0.97 -15.80 9.14
CA ASP A 74 0.46 -15.64 9.39
C ASP A 74 0.78 -14.19 9.81
N ASP A 75 1.91 -14.05 10.52
CA ASP A 75 2.31 -12.78 11.12
C ASP A 75 2.45 -11.67 10.07
N LEU A 76 3.04 -11.98 8.91
CA LEU A 76 3.30 -11.00 7.85
C LEU A 76 2.02 -10.37 7.32
N PHE A 77 0.97 -11.18 7.11
CA PHE A 77 -0.34 -10.68 6.68
C PHE A 77 -1.05 -9.88 7.78
N LEU A 78 -1.13 -10.41 9.00
CA LEU A 78 -1.85 -9.75 10.11
C LEU A 78 -1.20 -8.42 10.51
N LEU A 79 0.14 -8.35 10.46
CA LEU A 79 0.90 -7.15 10.78
C LEU A 79 0.55 -5.95 9.89
N ARG A 80 0.09 -6.17 8.65
CA ARG A 80 -0.37 -5.08 7.75
C ARG A 80 -1.43 -4.22 8.42
N PHE A 81 -2.44 -4.89 8.99
CA PHE A 81 -3.60 -4.27 9.61
C PHE A 81 -3.25 -3.66 10.97
N LEU A 82 -2.43 -4.34 11.76
CA LEU A 82 -1.95 -3.82 13.05
C LEU A 82 -1.11 -2.56 12.85
N ARG A 83 -0.13 -2.58 11.93
CA ARG A 83 0.78 -1.46 11.67
C ARG A 83 0.06 -0.23 11.11
N VAL A 84 -0.84 -0.41 10.13
CA VAL A 84 -1.59 0.74 9.56
C VAL A 84 -2.51 1.39 10.61
N LYS A 85 -2.93 0.64 11.63
CA LYS A 85 -3.75 1.11 12.75
C LYS A 85 -3.00 1.29 14.06
N LYS A 86 -1.67 1.38 14.01
CA LYS A 86 -0.81 1.68 15.18
C LYS A 86 -1.10 0.76 16.38
N PHE A 87 -1.23 -0.53 16.12
CA PHE A 87 -1.54 -1.59 17.09
C PHE A 87 -2.85 -1.38 17.87
N SER A 88 -3.79 -0.60 17.33
CA SER A 88 -5.18 -0.60 17.80
C SER A 88 -5.90 -1.83 17.27
N LEU A 89 -6.05 -2.85 18.12
CA LEU A 89 -6.64 -4.14 17.75
C LEU A 89 -8.03 -3.99 17.11
N HIS A 90 -8.95 -3.24 17.76
CA HIS A 90 -10.29 -3.01 17.22
C HIS A 90 -10.27 -2.35 15.84
N MET A 91 -9.41 -1.33 15.65
CA MET A 91 -9.29 -0.68 14.34
C MET A 91 -8.68 -1.60 13.29
N ALA A 92 -7.74 -2.48 13.67
CA ALA A 92 -7.16 -3.48 12.78
C ALA A 92 -8.22 -4.50 12.32
N GLN A 93 -9.03 -5.02 13.24
CA GLN A 93 -10.18 -5.89 12.93
C GLN A 93 -11.13 -5.24 11.93
N GLN A 94 -11.53 -3.98 12.19
CA GLN A 94 -12.38 -3.22 11.28
C GLN A 94 -11.74 -3.00 9.90
N THR A 95 -10.42 -2.82 9.84
CA THR A 95 -9.71 -2.65 8.57
C THR A 95 -9.66 -3.94 7.78
N LEU A 96 -9.46 -5.08 8.46
CA LEU A 96 -9.47 -6.40 7.83
C LEU A 96 -10.85 -6.72 7.23
N LEU A 97 -11.94 -6.46 7.96
CA LEU A 97 -13.28 -6.64 7.39
C LEU A 97 -13.51 -5.72 6.18
N LYS A 98 -13.08 -4.46 6.25
CA LYS A 98 -13.19 -3.51 5.14
C LYS A 98 -12.36 -3.96 3.93
N TYR A 99 -11.18 -4.51 4.15
CA TYR A 99 -10.33 -5.09 3.11
C TYR A 99 -11.03 -6.26 2.41
N LEU A 100 -11.55 -7.23 3.17
CA LEU A 100 -12.25 -8.38 2.60
C LEU A 100 -13.50 -7.95 1.83
N ASN A 101 -14.26 -6.98 2.35
CA ASN A 101 -15.41 -6.40 1.66
C ASN A 101 -15.01 -5.66 0.38
N PHE A 102 -13.88 -4.93 0.38
CA PHE A 102 -13.35 -4.28 -0.81
C PHE A 102 -12.96 -5.32 -1.87
N LYS A 103 -12.26 -6.39 -1.47
CA LYS A 103 -11.91 -7.53 -2.33
C LYS A 103 -13.17 -8.16 -2.94
N LYS A 104 -14.22 -8.38 -2.15
CA LYS A 104 -15.52 -8.94 -2.59
C LYS A 104 -16.30 -8.00 -3.52
N LYS A 105 -16.27 -6.68 -3.31
CA LYS A 105 -16.92 -5.72 -4.20
C LYS A 105 -16.22 -5.64 -5.56
N PHE A 106 -14.90 -5.64 -5.57
CA PHE A 106 -14.09 -5.47 -6.77
C PHE A 106 -13.41 -6.76 -7.23
N ARG A 107 -14.14 -7.88 -7.18
CA ARG A 107 -13.60 -9.20 -7.55
C ARG A 107 -12.92 -9.22 -8.91
N HIS A 108 -13.45 -8.46 -9.87
CA HIS A 108 -12.96 -8.38 -11.24
C HIS A 108 -11.51 -7.86 -11.37
N PHE A 109 -10.97 -7.13 -10.38
CA PHE A 109 -9.54 -6.74 -10.36
C PHE A 109 -8.80 -7.12 -9.08
N MET A 110 -9.50 -7.50 -8.01
CA MET A 110 -8.91 -7.92 -6.73
C MET A 110 -8.67 -9.42 -6.63
N TYR A 111 -9.15 -10.20 -7.61
CA TYR A 111 -8.90 -11.64 -7.73
C TYR A 111 -8.07 -11.93 -8.98
N ASN A 112 -7.49 -13.13 -9.02
CA ASN A 112 -6.56 -13.59 -10.03
C ASN A 112 -5.42 -12.58 -10.21
N MET A 113 -4.78 -12.21 -9.10
CA MET A 113 -3.68 -11.24 -9.02
C MET A 113 -2.39 -11.85 -9.57
N ASP A 114 -2.42 -12.22 -10.85
CA ASP A 114 -1.31 -12.81 -11.58
C ASP A 114 -0.51 -11.73 -12.30
N CYS A 115 0.79 -11.62 -11.99
CA CYS A 115 1.69 -10.71 -12.68
C CYS A 115 2.08 -11.19 -14.09
N GLU A 116 1.83 -12.46 -14.43
CA GLU A 116 1.98 -13.00 -15.79
C GLU A 116 0.71 -12.88 -16.65
N ASP A 117 -0.37 -12.34 -16.11
CA ASP A 117 -1.53 -11.96 -16.92
C ASP A 117 -1.06 -11.09 -18.10
N PRO A 118 -1.39 -11.44 -19.36
CA PRO A 118 -0.83 -10.77 -20.53
C PRO A 118 -1.06 -9.25 -20.54
N ASN A 119 -2.24 -8.80 -20.10
CA ASN A 119 -2.55 -7.37 -20.04
C ASN A 119 -1.74 -6.70 -18.93
N VAL A 120 -1.68 -7.31 -17.74
CA VAL A 120 -0.89 -6.80 -16.61
C VAL A 120 0.59 -6.68 -17.00
N SER A 121 1.19 -7.75 -17.53
CA SER A 121 2.59 -7.75 -17.94
C SER A 121 2.83 -6.68 -19.00
N GLN A 122 1.98 -6.58 -20.02
CA GLN A 122 2.16 -5.61 -21.09
C GLN A 122 2.02 -4.15 -20.62
N ILE A 123 1.06 -3.86 -19.73
CA ILE A 123 0.91 -2.53 -19.13
C ILE A 123 2.19 -2.14 -18.38
N ILE A 124 2.77 -3.07 -17.62
CA ILE A 124 4.02 -2.85 -16.88
C ILE A 124 5.21 -2.70 -17.84
N ASP A 125 5.28 -3.52 -18.90
CA ASP A 125 6.33 -3.46 -19.93
C ASP A 125 6.29 -2.14 -20.73
N ASN A 126 5.10 -1.56 -20.92
CA ASN A 126 4.94 -0.23 -21.51
C ASN A 126 5.51 0.89 -20.63
N GLY A 127 5.77 0.61 -19.35
CA GLY A 127 6.23 1.58 -18.35
C GLY A 127 5.12 2.36 -17.68
N TYR A 128 3.88 1.86 -17.69
CA TYR A 128 2.76 2.50 -17.00
C TYR A 128 2.98 2.56 -15.49
N LEU A 129 3.40 1.46 -14.88
CA LEU A 129 3.55 1.37 -13.43
C LEU A 129 4.66 0.37 -13.06
N PHE A 130 5.59 0.80 -12.22
CA PHE A 130 6.66 -0.02 -11.67
C PHE A 130 7.16 0.58 -10.37
N VAL A 131 8.00 -0.16 -9.65
CA VAL A 131 8.55 0.31 -8.37
C VAL A 131 10.05 0.47 -8.48
N SER A 132 10.55 1.60 -7.99
CA SER A 132 11.98 1.85 -7.92
C SER A 132 12.67 0.75 -7.09
N PRO A 133 13.84 0.24 -7.54
CA PRO A 133 14.67 -0.64 -6.72
C PRO A 133 15.34 0.11 -5.57
N TYR A 134 15.39 1.45 -5.65
CA TYR A 134 15.92 2.32 -4.61
C TYR A 134 14.81 2.81 -3.68
N ARG A 135 15.18 3.02 -2.41
CA ARG A 135 14.32 3.65 -1.40
C ARG A 135 14.68 5.12 -1.29
N ASP A 136 13.68 5.96 -1.00
CA ASP A 136 13.92 7.39 -0.74
C ASP A 136 14.70 7.62 0.56
N SER A 137 15.06 8.87 0.87
CA SER A 137 15.82 9.21 2.11
C SER A 137 15.12 8.78 3.40
N CYS A 138 13.80 8.56 3.37
CA CYS A 138 13.03 8.05 4.51
C CYS A 138 13.01 6.52 4.57
N GLY A 139 13.62 5.83 3.61
CA GLY A 139 13.65 4.38 3.45
C GLY A 139 12.39 3.80 2.79
N ARG A 140 11.53 4.62 2.20
CA ARG A 140 10.24 4.19 1.63
C ARG A 140 10.44 3.68 0.21
N ARG A 141 9.66 2.69 -0.22
CA ARG A 141 9.61 2.31 -1.64
C ARG A 141 8.91 3.40 -2.43
N VAL A 142 9.46 3.70 -3.62
CA VAL A 142 8.93 4.71 -4.54
C VAL A 142 8.19 4.01 -5.67
N ILE A 143 6.86 4.15 -5.67
CA ILE A 143 5.97 3.62 -6.71
C ILE A 143 5.87 4.68 -7.79
N ILE A 144 6.21 4.32 -9.02
CA ILE A 144 6.27 5.22 -10.16
C ILE A 144 5.19 4.80 -11.15
N TYR A 145 4.44 5.79 -11.63
CA TYR A 145 3.50 5.57 -12.73
C TYR A 145 3.54 6.72 -13.73
N ASP A 146 3.37 6.37 -15.00
CA ASP A 146 3.33 7.31 -16.13
C ASP A 146 2.09 7.03 -16.98
N LEU A 147 1.08 7.88 -16.83
CA LEU A 147 -0.19 7.72 -17.52
C LEU A 147 -0.05 7.87 -19.05
N SER A 148 1.00 8.54 -19.54
CA SER A 148 1.28 8.60 -20.98
C SER A 148 1.65 7.25 -21.60
N LYS A 149 1.94 6.25 -20.77
CA LYS A 149 2.26 4.88 -21.18
C LYS A 149 1.06 3.93 -21.12
N PHE A 150 -0.11 4.42 -20.73
CA PHE A 150 -1.34 3.62 -20.71
C PHE A 150 -2.07 3.68 -22.06
N ASP A 151 -2.17 2.54 -22.74
CA ASP A 151 -2.87 2.44 -24.03
C ASP A 151 -4.38 2.20 -23.83
N LEU A 152 -5.15 3.28 -23.87
CA LEU A 152 -6.61 3.27 -23.73
C LEU A 152 -7.34 2.44 -24.80
N ASN A 153 -6.71 2.17 -25.94
CA ASN A 153 -7.35 1.37 -27.00
C ASN A 153 -7.24 -0.13 -26.74
N LYS A 154 -6.36 -0.54 -25.81
CA LYS A 154 -6.09 -1.95 -25.51
C LYS A 154 -6.54 -2.34 -24.11
N PHE A 155 -6.42 -1.43 -23.14
CA PHE A 155 -6.58 -1.76 -21.73
C PHE A 155 -7.75 -1.02 -21.11
N SER A 156 -8.47 -1.71 -20.23
CA SER A 156 -9.62 -1.20 -19.50
C SER A 156 -9.23 -0.61 -18.14
N GLY A 157 -10.19 0.05 -17.47
CA GLY A 157 -10.02 0.47 -16.08
C GLY A 157 -9.82 -0.71 -15.12
N VAL A 158 -10.35 -1.89 -15.46
CA VAL A 158 -10.13 -3.13 -14.70
C VAL A 158 -8.66 -3.55 -14.77
N ASP A 159 -8.05 -3.55 -15.96
CA ASP A 159 -6.63 -3.87 -16.12
C ASP A 159 -5.75 -2.85 -15.37
N MET A 160 -6.10 -1.56 -15.47
CA MET A 160 -5.43 -0.48 -14.75
C MET A 160 -5.46 -0.70 -13.22
N ALA A 161 -6.64 -1.01 -12.68
CA ALA A 161 -6.81 -1.27 -11.25
C ALA A 161 -6.06 -2.54 -10.81
N LYS A 162 -6.07 -3.59 -11.64
CA LYS A 162 -5.41 -4.86 -11.37
C LYS A 162 -3.89 -4.69 -11.23
N VAL A 163 -3.25 -3.91 -12.11
CA VAL A 163 -1.82 -3.58 -12.02
C VAL A 163 -1.47 -2.85 -10.72
N HIS A 164 -2.31 -1.92 -10.27
CA HIS A 164 -2.13 -1.24 -8.98
C HIS A 164 -2.25 -2.19 -7.81
N VAL A 165 -3.28 -3.04 -7.81
CA VAL A 165 -3.55 -3.99 -6.72
C VAL A 165 -2.43 -5.02 -6.60
N ILE A 166 -1.99 -5.61 -7.71
CA ILE A 166 -0.84 -6.53 -7.74
C ILE A 166 0.38 -5.85 -7.13
N THR A 167 0.66 -4.61 -7.55
CA THR A 167 1.80 -3.86 -7.02
C THR A 167 1.70 -3.61 -5.52
N TYR A 168 0.54 -3.20 -5.04
CA TYR A 168 0.31 -2.93 -3.63
C TYR A 168 0.44 -4.20 -2.78
N GLU A 169 -0.15 -5.31 -3.23
CA GLU A 169 -0.07 -6.60 -2.52
C GLU A 169 1.35 -7.17 -2.51
N THR A 170 2.09 -7.09 -3.63
CA THR A 170 3.51 -7.47 -3.69
C THR A 170 4.33 -6.68 -2.68
N LEU A 171 4.13 -5.36 -2.61
CA LEU A 171 4.87 -4.49 -1.70
C LEU A 171 4.51 -4.69 -0.22
N LEU A 172 3.30 -5.16 0.08
CA LEU A 172 2.85 -5.47 1.44
C LEU A 172 3.36 -6.82 1.95
N GLU A 173 4.02 -7.63 1.11
CA GLU A 173 4.75 -8.87 1.48
C GLU A 173 6.19 -8.60 1.99
N ASP A 174 6.43 -7.39 2.52
CA ASP A 174 7.69 -6.93 3.13
C ASP A 174 7.37 -6.10 4.39
N GLU A 175 7.87 -6.53 5.56
CA GLU A 175 7.65 -5.85 6.84
C GLU A 175 8.22 -4.43 6.89
N THR A 176 9.36 -4.19 6.26
CA THR A 176 10.00 -2.88 6.18
C THR A 176 9.07 -1.89 5.49
N ASN A 177 8.41 -2.31 4.41
CA ASN A 177 7.44 -1.48 3.70
C ASN A 177 6.20 -1.18 4.56
N GLN A 178 5.71 -2.18 5.30
CA GLN A 178 4.59 -1.98 6.22
C GLN A 178 4.90 -0.94 7.30
N VAL A 179 6.16 -0.85 7.76
CA VAL A 179 6.59 0.11 8.80
C VAL A 179 6.95 1.47 8.23
N LEU A 180 7.64 1.56 7.09
CA LEU A 180 8.12 2.82 6.52
C LEU A 180 7.06 3.50 5.65
N GLY A 181 6.22 2.73 4.99
CA GLY A 181 5.23 3.21 4.02
C GLY A 181 5.81 3.48 2.65
N PHE A 182 5.08 4.26 1.86
CA PHE A 182 5.31 4.41 0.42
C PHE A 182 5.31 5.86 -0.03
N ASN A 183 6.15 6.15 -1.02
CA ASN A 183 6.13 7.38 -1.79
C ASN A 183 5.60 7.07 -3.21
N HIS A 184 4.80 7.96 -3.75
CA HIS A 184 4.20 7.82 -5.08
C HIS A 184 4.70 8.96 -5.98
N VAL A 185 5.07 8.62 -7.21
CA VAL A 185 5.48 9.59 -8.24
C VAL A 185 4.70 9.29 -9.51
N GLY A 186 3.76 10.15 -9.84
CA GLY A 186 2.86 9.99 -10.98
C GLY A 186 3.05 11.07 -12.03
N ASN A 187 3.54 10.72 -13.22
CA ASN A 187 3.41 11.59 -14.38
C ASN A 187 2.02 11.41 -14.98
N VAL A 188 1.23 12.49 -14.99
CA VAL A 188 -0.15 12.47 -15.51
C VAL A 188 -0.30 13.27 -16.81
N SER A 189 0.81 13.59 -17.49
CA SER A 189 0.78 14.33 -18.76
C SER A 189 -0.04 13.65 -19.87
N GLY A 190 -0.16 12.31 -19.83
CA GLY A 190 -1.00 11.54 -20.75
C GLY A 190 -2.50 11.60 -20.48
N ALA A 191 -2.92 12.21 -19.37
CA ALA A 191 -4.32 12.25 -19.01
C ALA A 191 -5.17 13.05 -20.02
N SER A 192 -6.35 12.52 -20.33
CA SER A 192 -7.30 13.11 -21.27
C SER A 192 -8.74 12.77 -20.87
N MET A 193 -9.72 13.40 -21.53
CA MET A 193 -11.13 13.07 -21.31
C MET A 193 -11.47 11.61 -21.60
N ASN A 194 -10.69 10.94 -22.46
CA ASN A 194 -10.89 9.52 -22.77
C ASN A 194 -10.52 8.59 -21.61
N HIS A 195 -9.82 9.09 -20.58
CA HIS A 195 -9.55 8.34 -19.36
C HIS A 195 -10.73 8.36 -18.37
N VAL A 196 -11.61 9.37 -18.46
CA VAL A 196 -12.73 9.55 -17.52
C VAL A 196 -13.67 8.33 -17.50
N PRO A 197 -14.03 7.72 -18.66
CA PRO A 197 -14.91 6.55 -18.68
C PRO A 197 -14.29 5.26 -18.15
N LEU A 198 -12.99 5.21 -17.82
CA LEU A 198 -12.35 4.00 -17.28
C LEU A 198 -13.01 3.51 -15.99
N PHE A 199 -13.60 4.42 -15.23
CA PHE A 199 -14.34 4.10 -14.02
C PHE A 199 -15.66 4.85 -13.99
N THR A 200 -16.71 4.19 -13.50
CA THR A 200 -17.93 4.90 -13.13
C THR A 200 -17.63 5.89 -12.01
N VAL A 201 -18.37 7.00 -11.95
CA VAL A 201 -18.20 8.00 -10.87
C VAL A 201 -18.40 7.35 -9.49
N SER A 202 -19.36 6.42 -9.37
CA SER A 202 -19.61 5.67 -8.15
C SER A 202 -18.45 4.77 -7.75
N ASP A 203 -17.85 4.05 -8.69
CA ASP A 203 -16.73 3.16 -8.39
C ASP A 203 -15.47 3.96 -8.08
N PHE A 204 -15.20 5.03 -8.84
CA PHE A 204 -14.09 5.93 -8.55
C PHE A 204 -14.21 6.56 -7.16
N ALA A 205 -15.38 7.10 -6.83
CA ALA A 205 -15.64 7.68 -5.51
C ALA A 205 -15.50 6.63 -4.39
N TYR A 206 -15.97 5.41 -4.64
CA TYR A 206 -15.79 4.31 -3.71
C TYR A 206 -14.31 3.96 -3.54
N MET A 207 -13.55 3.77 -4.62
CA MET A 207 -12.13 3.46 -4.56
C MET A 207 -11.34 4.51 -3.77
N VAL A 208 -11.58 5.80 -3.99
CA VAL A 208 -10.90 6.87 -3.25
C VAL A 208 -11.24 6.84 -1.76
N ARG A 209 -12.54 6.84 -1.41
CA ARG A 209 -12.98 6.93 0.00
C ARG A 209 -12.73 5.65 0.79
N TRP A 210 -13.10 4.52 0.21
CA TRP A 210 -12.99 3.22 0.86
C TRP A 210 -11.59 2.65 0.77
N GLY A 211 -10.89 2.84 -0.35
CA GLY A 211 -9.51 2.37 -0.52
C GLY A 211 -8.58 2.89 0.57
N GLU A 212 -8.69 4.17 0.93
CA GLU A 212 -7.93 4.76 2.04
C GLU A 212 -8.15 4.03 3.39
N GLN A 213 -9.34 3.47 3.59
CA GLN A 213 -9.72 2.82 4.85
C GLN A 213 -9.57 1.30 4.83
N SER A 214 -9.57 0.67 3.64
CA SER A 214 -9.57 -0.78 3.47
C SER A 214 -8.21 -1.34 3.07
N ILE A 215 -7.45 -0.65 2.22
CA ILE A 215 -6.13 -1.13 1.80
C ILE A 215 -5.11 -0.79 2.90
N PRO A 216 -4.40 -1.77 3.48
CA PRO A 216 -3.54 -1.55 4.65
C PRO A 216 -2.19 -0.92 4.29
N MET A 217 -2.19 0.11 3.43
CA MET A 217 -1.00 0.83 3.00
C MET A 217 -0.81 2.14 3.76
N ARG A 218 0.45 2.50 3.99
CA ARG A 218 0.85 3.78 4.57
C ARG A 218 1.40 4.69 3.46
N HIS A 219 0.53 5.28 2.66
CA HIS A 219 0.91 6.33 1.71
C HIS A 219 1.49 7.52 2.50
N LYS A 220 2.76 7.86 2.32
CA LYS A 220 3.39 8.95 3.05
C LYS A 220 3.44 10.23 2.21
N GLU A 221 3.66 10.10 0.90
CA GLU A 221 3.70 11.20 -0.06
C GLU A 221 3.17 10.75 -1.43
N ILE A 222 2.52 11.66 -2.14
CA ILE A 222 2.00 11.49 -3.49
C ILE A 222 2.40 12.71 -4.31
N ASN A 223 3.37 12.52 -5.20
CA ASN A 223 3.93 13.54 -6.07
C ASN A 223 3.32 13.41 -7.47
N VAL A 224 2.50 14.38 -7.86
CA VAL A 224 1.82 14.42 -9.17
C VAL A 224 2.54 15.40 -10.08
N LEU A 225 3.03 14.93 -11.22
CA LEU A 225 3.77 15.71 -12.20
C LEU A 225 2.90 15.95 -13.44
N ASN A 226 2.96 17.16 -13.99
CA ASN A 226 2.34 17.53 -15.28
C ASN A 226 0.81 17.35 -15.33
N LEU A 227 0.07 17.75 -14.28
CA LEU A 227 -1.41 17.68 -14.25
C LEU A 227 -2.05 18.56 -15.35
N PRO A 228 -2.68 17.98 -16.39
CA PRO A 228 -3.33 18.76 -17.44
C PRO A 228 -4.59 19.47 -16.92
N SER A 229 -4.81 20.71 -17.35
CA SER A 229 -5.99 21.48 -16.95
C SER A 229 -7.31 20.79 -17.32
N VAL A 230 -7.34 20.10 -18.46
CA VAL A 230 -8.53 19.40 -18.99
C VAL A 230 -9.07 18.32 -18.05
N ILE A 231 -8.23 17.68 -17.24
CA ILE A 231 -8.65 16.66 -16.26
C ILE A 231 -8.57 17.14 -14.81
N LYS A 232 -8.33 18.43 -14.58
CA LYS A 232 -8.19 18.98 -13.21
C LYS A 232 -9.43 18.71 -12.35
N PHE A 233 -10.62 18.72 -12.94
CA PHE A 233 -11.86 18.44 -12.21
C PHE A 233 -11.90 17.01 -11.62
N VAL A 234 -11.29 16.03 -12.30
CA VAL A 234 -11.19 14.64 -11.78
C VAL A 234 -10.28 14.60 -10.56
N TYR A 235 -9.14 15.30 -10.63
CA TYR A 235 -8.23 15.46 -9.50
C TYR A 235 -8.93 16.16 -8.33
N ASP A 236 -9.60 17.29 -8.56
CA ASP A 236 -10.30 18.05 -7.53
C ASP A 236 -11.39 17.20 -6.88
N PHE A 237 -12.13 16.41 -7.68
CA PHE A 237 -13.10 15.44 -7.18
C PHE A 237 -12.44 14.39 -6.28
N ALA A 238 -11.35 13.75 -6.72
CA ALA A 238 -10.63 12.77 -5.90
C ALA A 238 -10.13 13.36 -4.57
N VAL A 239 -9.53 14.55 -4.61
CA VAL A 239 -9.04 15.26 -3.42
C VAL A 239 -10.19 15.60 -2.48
N SER A 240 -11.35 16.02 -3.00
CA SER A 240 -12.53 16.33 -2.18
C SER A 240 -13.03 15.14 -1.36
N LEU A 241 -12.82 13.92 -1.87
CA LEU A 241 -13.24 12.68 -1.24
C LEU A 241 -12.21 12.11 -0.25
N ALA A 242 -10.95 12.55 -0.34
CA ALA A 242 -9.85 12.09 0.49
C ALA A 242 -9.89 12.71 1.89
N SER A 243 -9.33 12.03 2.90
CA SER A 243 -9.18 12.63 4.24
C SER A 243 -8.16 13.78 4.26
N GLU A 244 -8.26 14.69 5.24
CA GLU A 244 -7.27 15.77 5.42
C GLU A 244 -5.83 15.25 5.50
N LYS A 245 -5.64 14.07 6.12
CA LYS A 245 -4.34 13.41 6.20
C LYS A 245 -3.81 12.99 4.83
N MET A 246 -4.68 12.59 3.91
CA MET A 246 -4.28 12.24 2.56
C MET A 246 -4.05 13.49 1.71
N LYS A 247 -4.96 14.48 1.80
CA LYS A 247 -4.80 15.78 1.12
C LYS A 247 -3.47 16.44 1.43
N SER A 248 -3.06 16.42 2.71
CA SER A 248 -1.77 17.00 3.15
C SER A 248 -0.53 16.26 2.63
N ARG A 249 -0.70 15.17 1.88
CA ARG A 249 0.38 14.34 1.31
C ARG A 249 0.44 14.42 -0.22
N VAL A 250 -0.48 15.13 -0.84
CA VAL A 250 -0.52 15.32 -2.29
C VAL A 250 0.23 16.59 -2.64
N PHE A 251 1.20 16.48 -3.54
CA PHE A 251 2.02 17.58 -4.02
C PHE A 251 1.98 17.60 -5.55
N ILE A 252 1.54 18.71 -6.12
CA ILE A 252 1.57 18.93 -7.58
C ILE A 252 2.87 19.63 -7.95
N HIS A 253 3.51 19.13 -9.00
CA HIS A 253 4.75 19.64 -9.55
C HIS A 253 4.54 20.02 -11.02
N GLY A 254 4.92 21.24 -11.38
CA GLY A 254 4.88 21.74 -12.76
C GLY A 254 6.14 21.41 -13.56
N SER A 255 7.21 20.94 -12.91
CA SER A 255 8.46 20.57 -13.57
C SER A 255 9.23 19.51 -12.80
N LEU A 256 10.18 18.84 -13.47
CA LEU A 256 11.09 17.88 -12.84
C LEU A 256 11.96 18.53 -11.76
N ASP A 257 12.36 19.79 -11.92
CA ASP A 257 13.14 20.51 -10.90
C ASP A 257 12.36 20.68 -9.59
N GLN A 258 11.04 20.87 -9.65
CA GLN A 258 10.19 20.92 -8.46
C GLN A 258 10.07 19.54 -7.81
N LEU A 259 9.93 18.49 -8.63
CA LEU A 259 9.89 17.10 -8.16
C LEU A 259 11.20 16.73 -7.44
N HIS A 260 12.36 17.07 -8.02
CA HIS A 260 13.68 16.75 -7.47
C HIS A 260 13.99 17.46 -6.14
N LYS A 261 13.22 18.48 -5.75
CA LYS A 261 13.29 19.07 -4.40
C LYS A 261 12.65 18.19 -3.33
N ARG A 262 11.82 17.22 -3.72
CA ARG A 262 11.11 16.30 -2.81
C ARG A 262 11.52 14.84 -2.96
N VAL A 263 11.89 14.42 -4.16
CA VAL A 263 12.24 13.02 -4.45
C VAL A 263 13.65 12.98 -5.03
N GLU A 264 14.49 12.12 -4.47
CA GLU A 264 15.87 11.95 -4.87
C GLU A 264 15.96 11.38 -6.29
N ARG A 265 16.89 11.91 -7.09
CA ARG A 265 17.08 11.49 -8.48
C ARG A 265 17.43 10.01 -8.60
N GLU A 266 18.17 9.48 -7.63
CA GLU A 266 18.53 8.07 -7.53
C GLU A 266 17.30 7.16 -7.49
N CYS A 267 16.18 7.62 -6.93
CA CYS A 267 14.94 6.85 -6.86
C CYS A 267 14.12 6.89 -8.14
N LEU A 268 14.46 7.76 -9.09
CA LEU A 268 13.69 8.03 -10.29
C LEU A 268 14.31 7.37 -11.52
N PRO A 269 13.51 7.07 -12.55
CA PRO A 269 14.01 6.59 -13.82
C PRO A 269 14.72 7.74 -14.58
N LEU A 270 15.57 7.41 -15.56
CA LEU A 270 16.22 8.40 -16.43
C LEU A 270 15.21 9.37 -17.07
N GLU A 271 14.05 8.85 -17.46
CA GLU A 271 12.96 9.60 -18.07
C GLU A 271 12.43 10.71 -17.16
N PHE A 272 12.60 10.59 -15.84
CA PHE A 272 12.25 11.61 -14.84
C PHE A 272 13.49 12.31 -14.26
N GLY A 273 14.62 12.26 -14.97
CA GLY A 273 15.88 12.90 -14.57
C GLY A 273 16.67 12.14 -13.50
N GLY A 274 16.41 10.83 -13.36
CA GLY A 274 17.14 9.95 -12.47
C GLY A 274 18.42 9.36 -13.09
N LYS A 275 18.80 8.16 -12.65
CA LYS A 275 20.09 7.53 -13.06
C LYS A 275 19.96 6.18 -13.77
N MET A 276 18.87 5.45 -13.56
CA MET A 276 18.65 4.12 -14.14
C MET A 276 17.49 4.18 -15.13
N PRO A 277 17.59 3.58 -16.33
CA PRO A 277 16.49 3.55 -17.29
C PRO A 277 15.23 2.89 -16.69
N ALA A 278 14.04 3.41 -17.00
CA ALA A 278 12.78 2.78 -16.57
C ALA A 278 12.72 1.30 -16.96
N LYS A 279 13.20 0.92 -18.15
CA LYS A 279 13.23 -0.47 -18.63
C LYS A 279 14.00 -1.41 -17.69
N GLU A 280 15.09 -0.96 -17.10
CA GLU A 280 15.85 -1.76 -16.14
C GLU A 280 15.11 -1.89 -14.80
N MET A 281 14.55 -0.78 -14.30
CA MET A 281 13.70 -0.80 -13.10
C MET A 281 12.50 -1.74 -13.26
N ILE A 282 11.84 -1.71 -14.43
CA ILE A 282 10.72 -2.59 -14.77
C ILE A 282 11.14 -4.06 -14.73
N LYS A 283 12.30 -4.41 -15.30
CA LYS A 283 12.82 -5.79 -15.26
C LYS A 283 12.99 -6.28 -13.82
N LEU A 284 13.60 -5.45 -12.97
CA LEU A 284 13.81 -5.76 -11.55
C LEU A 284 12.48 -5.89 -10.80
N TRP A 285 11.54 -4.99 -11.10
CA TRP A 285 10.21 -5.02 -10.52
C TRP A 285 9.43 -6.29 -10.89
N LYS A 286 9.50 -6.73 -12.15
CA LYS A 286 8.89 -8.00 -12.59
C LYS A 286 9.47 -9.20 -11.84
N THR A 287 10.77 -9.22 -11.59
CA THR A 287 11.40 -10.27 -10.76
C THR A 287 10.85 -10.26 -9.34
N GLU A 288 10.67 -9.09 -8.72
CA GLU A 288 10.09 -8.98 -7.37
C GLU A 288 8.64 -9.46 -7.31
N MET A 289 7.81 -9.10 -8.29
CA MET A 289 6.44 -9.59 -8.39
C MET A 289 6.38 -11.11 -8.52
N GLU A 290 7.22 -11.70 -9.37
CA GLU A 290 7.23 -13.15 -9.59
C GLU A 290 7.55 -13.94 -8.31
N LEU A 291 8.47 -13.42 -7.48
CA LEU A 291 8.79 -14.02 -6.18
C LEU A 291 7.60 -14.08 -5.22
N LYS A 292 6.59 -13.21 -5.41
CA LYS A 292 5.39 -13.12 -4.56
C LYS A 292 4.13 -13.65 -5.26
N ARG A 293 4.20 -14.02 -6.53
CA ARG A 293 3.06 -14.42 -7.37
C ARG A 293 2.20 -15.51 -6.73
N LYS A 294 2.80 -16.65 -6.36
CA LYS A 294 2.09 -17.78 -5.74
C LYS A 294 1.33 -17.36 -4.47
N ARG A 295 1.92 -16.46 -3.69
CA ARG A 295 1.33 -15.94 -2.46
C ARG A 295 0.13 -15.04 -2.77
N LEU A 296 0.26 -14.13 -3.73
CA LEU A 296 -0.83 -13.27 -4.18
C LEU A 296 -1.99 -14.08 -4.78
N LEU A 297 -1.73 -15.14 -5.54
CA LEU A 297 -2.78 -16.02 -6.07
C LEU A 297 -3.54 -16.74 -4.95
N SER A 298 -2.86 -17.16 -3.88
CA SER A 298 -3.52 -17.80 -2.72
C SER A 298 -4.49 -16.87 -1.97
N PHE A 299 -4.42 -15.56 -2.21
CA PHE A 299 -5.33 -14.60 -1.59
C PHE A 299 -6.74 -14.66 -2.15
N ASP A 300 -6.99 -15.39 -3.23
CA ASP A 300 -8.34 -15.55 -3.77
C ASP A 300 -9.24 -16.43 -2.92
N ASP A 301 -8.65 -17.29 -2.09
CA ASP A 301 -9.41 -18.20 -1.22
C ASP A 301 -10.13 -17.43 -0.11
N MET A 302 -9.62 -16.26 0.29
CA MET A 302 -10.20 -15.51 1.40
C MET A 302 -11.52 -14.83 1.02
N ASN A 303 -12.47 -14.85 1.96
CA ASN A 303 -13.81 -14.36 1.71
C ASN A 303 -14.44 -13.72 2.95
N LEU A 304 -15.42 -12.85 2.69
CA LEU A 304 -16.30 -12.28 3.71
C LEU A 304 -17.74 -12.69 3.41
N LEU A 305 -18.31 -13.51 4.29
CA LEU A 305 -19.65 -14.05 4.17
C LEU A 305 -20.70 -12.96 4.43
N SER A 306 -20.50 -12.14 5.48
CA SER A 306 -21.37 -11.01 5.83
C SER A 306 -20.59 -9.74 6.16
N ASP A 307 -21.13 -8.58 5.75
CA ASP A 307 -20.57 -7.26 6.05
C ASP A 307 -21.12 -6.64 7.34
N ARG A 308 -21.98 -7.35 8.09
CA ARG A 308 -22.67 -6.87 9.29
C ARG A 308 -21.72 -6.37 10.39
N GLY A 309 -20.52 -6.93 10.48
CA GLY A 309 -19.50 -6.53 11.46
C GLY A 309 -18.75 -5.23 11.11
N ILE A 310 -18.97 -4.68 9.91
CA ILE A 310 -18.26 -3.48 9.46
C ILE A 310 -18.96 -2.21 9.97
N ILE A 311 -18.23 -1.43 10.77
CA ILE A 311 -18.67 -0.12 11.19
C ILE A 311 -18.57 0.85 10.00
N ARG A 312 -19.73 1.18 9.43
CA ARG A 312 -19.90 2.30 8.51
C ARG A 312 -20.10 3.55 9.37
N ARG A 313 -19.45 4.67 9.04
CA ARG A 313 -19.72 5.96 9.72
C ARG A 313 -21.24 6.16 9.72
N ARG A 314 -21.88 6.09 10.89
CA ARG A 314 -23.25 6.58 11.06
C ARG A 314 -23.25 8.06 10.66
N LYS A 315 -24.30 8.54 9.97
CA LYS A 315 -24.66 9.96 10.09
C LYS A 315 -24.65 10.29 11.59
N PRO A 316 -24.22 11.49 12.03
CA PRO A 316 -24.45 11.86 13.42
C PRO A 316 -25.92 11.56 13.73
N PRO A 317 -26.23 10.93 14.89
CA PRO A 317 -27.61 10.70 15.24
C PRO A 317 -28.31 12.06 15.13
N ALA A 318 -29.51 12.09 14.51
CA ALA A 318 -30.42 13.18 14.78
C ALA A 318 -30.46 13.30 16.31
N GLN A 319 -30.34 14.52 16.84
CA GLN A 319 -30.47 14.77 18.28
C GLN A 319 -31.68 13.99 18.79
N ASP A 320 -31.41 12.90 19.49
CA ASP A 320 -32.42 12.19 20.23
C ASP A 320 -32.38 12.84 21.60
N ASP A 321 -33.37 13.70 21.87
CA ASP A 321 -33.54 14.48 23.12
C ASP A 321 -33.85 13.58 24.34
N THR A 322 -33.57 12.29 24.26
CA THR A 322 -33.79 11.33 25.33
C THR A 322 -32.44 11.02 26.00
N GLY A 323 -32.15 11.79 27.06
CA GLY A 323 -30.87 11.85 27.78
C GLY A 323 -30.39 10.54 28.43
N THR A 324 -30.01 9.54 27.63
CA THR A 324 -29.39 8.29 28.07
C THR A 324 -28.26 7.88 27.12
N GLY A 325 -27.16 8.62 27.14
CA GLY A 325 -25.94 8.27 26.41
C GLY A 325 -25.06 7.32 27.22
N SER A 326 -25.12 6.01 26.92
CA SER A 326 -24.15 5.04 27.42
C SER A 326 -23.00 4.88 26.42
N LEU A 327 -21.84 5.48 26.72
CA LEU A 327 -20.58 5.27 26.00
C LEU A 327 -19.89 4.01 26.54
N PRO A 328 -19.52 3.01 25.73
CA PRO A 328 -18.65 1.93 26.19
C PRO A 328 -17.20 2.44 26.24
N GLY A 329 -16.74 2.71 27.46
CA GLY A 329 -15.37 3.13 27.78
C GLY A 329 -14.34 2.01 27.59
N SER A 330 -13.14 2.40 27.16
CA SER A 330 -11.95 1.55 27.13
C SER A 330 -11.40 1.42 28.56
N PHE A 331 -11.68 0.30 29.22
CA PHE A 331 -11.06 -0.03 30.50
C PHE A 331 -9.72 -0.73 30.26
N ARG A 332 -8.61 -0.04 30.52
CA ARG A 332 -7.36 -0.68 30.95
C ARG A 332 -7.38 -0.71 32.47
N LYS A 333 -7.31 -1.90 33.05
CA LYS A 333 -7.04 -2.07 34.49
C LYS A 333 -5.67 -1.44 34.76
N LEU A 334 -5.64 -0.44 35.64
CA LEU A 334 -4.45 0.00 36.33
C LEU A 334 -4.21 -0.97 37.48
N GLU A 335 -3.07 -1.66 37.47
CA GLU A 335 -2.54 -2.28 38.68
C GLU A 335 -1.78 -1.19 39.44
N LEU A 336 -2.13 -1.01 40.71
CA LEU A 336 -1.38 -0.23 41.68
C LEU A 336 -0.80 -1.22 42.68
N ASP A 337 0.48 -1.04 43.00
CA ASP A 337 1.27 -1.85 43.93
C ASP A 337 0.67 -1.91 45.35
#